data_AF-A0A354M1S1-F1
#
_entry.id   AF-A0A354M1S1-F1
#
_cell.length_a   1.000
_cell.length_b   1.000
_cell.length_c   1.000
_cell.angle_alpha   90.00
_cell.angle_beta   90.00
_cell.angle_gamma   90.00
#
_symmetry.space_group_name_H-M   'P 1'
#
loop_
_entity.id
_entity.type
_entity.pdbx_description
1 polymer ?
#
loop_
_entity_poly.entity_id
_entity_poly.type
_entity_poly.pdbx_seq_one_letter_code
_entity_poly.pdbx_strand_id
1 'polypeptide(L)'
;MRKNTVVLFFLLLSFGIFFFPEMLNAQSDRYTGISKLNSGYWVKIRISESGIYQISYDDLRAWGFVDPAKVKLYGYGGAMLPEDFQKPYIDDLPEVPVMRYGERMIFYAQGVVKWTAGSSTFTHERNPYSQYGYYFLSENDDQPRTMETVSANESMSATTVNVFNDYALHEQELINLGRTGRKFYGEDFIYEQIRTFTFDIPGITETPVSMQIDFVVKALASNSNTIAGQIKIKHNDVSLSQSSQDRVYAILNNSQEATYASGRSTSTTKTWVRDPDNPDRITIQFEGSQASTARLDFIRLNMERDLKIYDGIVAFRNLKSRNTLLKYAVNVSGSSDPRIWDITDLQNPVSIESSQHDGCLWFVPQSVGLKEYVAFDAARTFPSPEYVGIVSNQNLHGYSRADLVIIVPPEFYSQAERLGKFHES
;
A
#
# COMPACT_ATOMS: atom_id res chain seq x y z
N MET A 1 -0.45 77.27 43.40
CA MET A 1 0.97 77.13 42.99
C MET A 1 1.45 75.75 43.38
N ARG A 2 1.94 74.99 42.40
CA ARG A 2 2.40 73.59 42.50
C ARG A 2 3.44 73.38 43.62
N LYS A 3 3.38 72.22 44.28
CA LYS A 3 4.54 71.32 44.41
C LYS A 3 4.08 69.88 44.64
N ASN A 4 4.68 69.00 43.84
CA ASN A 4 4.41 67.57 43.72
C ASN A 4 4.96 66.81 44.93
N THR A 5 4.30 65.71 45.30
CA THR A 5 4.99 64.53 45.82
C THR A 5 4.27 63.31 45.24
N VAL A 6 4.96 62.60 44.36
CA VAL A 6 4.48 61.39 43.67
C VAL A 6 4.70 60.20 44.59
N VAL A 7 3.63 59.47 44.87
CA VAL A 7 3.63 58.21 45.62
C VAL A 7 3.93 57.06 44.65
N LEU A 8 4.97 56.28 44.94
CA LEU A 8 5.31 55.04 44.24
C LEU A 8 4.23 53.97 44.51
N PHE A 9 3.57 53.47 43.47
CA PHE A 9 2.72 52.28 43.53
C PHE A 9 3.51 51.06 43.05
N PHE A 10 3.75 50.11 43.94
CA PHE A 10 4.23 48.77 43.58
C PHE A 10 3.04 47.90 43.16
N LEU A 11 3.07 47.41 41.93
CA LEU A 11 2.06 46.51 41.36
C LEU A 11 2.57 45.08 41.51
N LEU A 12 2.07 44.36 42.52
CA LEU A 12 2.32 42.94 42.74
C LEU A 12 1.40 42.13 41.81
N LEU A 13 1.98 41.59 40.72
CA LEU A 13 1.33 40.58 39.89
C LEU A 13 1.27 39.25 40.66
N SER A 14 0.07 38.83 41.05
CA SER A 14 -0.19 37.48 41.52
C SER A 14 -0.15 36.50 40.34
N PHE A 15 0.92 35.72 40.24
CA PHE A 15 0.96 34.53 39.39
C PHE A 15 0.04 33.47 40.01
N GLY A 16 -1.13 33.27 39.42
CA GLY A 16 -1.96 32.10 39.66
C GLY A 16 -1.25 30.87 39.11
N ILE A 17 -0.68 30.06 40.01
CA ILE A 17 -0.24 28.70 39.71
C ILE A 17 -1.51 27.88 39.52
N PHE A 18 -1.98 27.76 38.27
CA PHE A 18 -2.86 26.67 37.91
C PHE A 18 -2.02 25.39 37.90
N PHE A 19 -2.09 24.66 39.01
CA PHE A 19 -1.80 23.23 39.00
C PHE A 19 -2.76 22.59 37.99
N PHE A 20 -2.23 22.10 36.87
CA PHE A 20 -2.88 21.08 36.07
C PHE A 20 -2.45 19.72 36.63
N PRO A 21 -3.17 19.10 37.60
CA PRO A 21 -3.07 17.66 37.73
C PRO A 21 -3.80 17.06 36.52
N GLU A 22 -3.34 15.88 36.08
CA GLU A 22 -3.93 15.07 34.99
C GLU A 22 -3.48 15.39 33.55
N MET A 23 -2.17 15.23 33.29
CA MET A 23 -1.69 14.67 32.02
C MET A 23 -0.82 13.42 32.25
N LEU A 24 -1.23 12.56 33.19
CA LEU A 24 -0.50 11.34 33.54
C LEU A 24 -1.40 10.09 33.52
N ASN A 25 -2.53 10.11 32.79
CA ASN A 25 -3.43 8.96 32.70
C ASN A 25 -4.13 8.76 31.34
N ALA A 26 -3.52 9.20 30.22
CA ALA A 26 -4.09 8.98 28.88
C ALA A 26 -3.55 7.72 28.17
N GLN A 27 -2.79 6.86 28.86
CA GLN A 27 -2.13 5.72 28.21
C GLN A 27 -2.74 4.35 28.54
N SER A 28 -3.69 4.25 29.48
CA SER A 28 -4.29 2.97 29.89
C SER A 28 -5.38 2.44 28.94
N ASP A 29 -5.98 3.28 28.10
CA ASP A 29 -7.10 2.90 27.21
C ASP A 29 -6.69 2.71 25.74
N ARG A 30 -5.38 2.63 25.45
CA ARG A 30 -4.88 2.45 24.08
C ARG A 30 -5.16 1.04 23.52
N TYR A 31 -5.26 0.04 24.40
CA TYR A 31 -5.37 -1.37 24.04
C TYR A 31 -6.61 -2.00 24.67
N THR A 32 -7.34 -2.82 23.93
CA THR A 32 -8.37 -3.71 24.47
C THR A 32 -7.74 -4.70 25.45
N GLY A 33 -8.50 -5.14 26.45
CA GLY A 33 -8.09 -6.19 27.37
C GLY A 33 -8.41 -7.61 26.91
N ILE A 34 -9.15 -7.76 25.79
CA ILE A 34 -9.55 -9.06 25.25
C ILE A 34 -9.42 -9.03 23.73
N SER A 35 -8.67 -9.98 23.16
CA SER A 35 -8.51 -10.14 21.71
C SER A 35 -9.81 -10.59 21.04
N LYS A 36 -10.08 -10.11 19.82
CA LYS A 36 -11.15 -10.61 18.96
C LYS A 36 -11.07 -12.11 18.74
N LEU A 37 -9.85 -12.62 18.57
CA LEU A 37 -9.57 -14.05 18.39
C LEU A 37 -9.66 -14.89 19.68
N ASN A 38 -10.07 -14.32 20.83
CA ASN A 38 -10.15 -15.07 22.10
C ASN A 38 -11.15 -16.24 22.05
N SER A 39 -12.17 -16.17 21.21
CA SER A 39 -13.19 -17.22 21.07
C SER A 39 -13.82 -17.20 19.68
N GLY A 40 -14.55 -18.26 19.33
CA GLY A 40 -15.27 -18.38 18.06
C GLY A 40 -14.62 -19.37 17.09
N TYR A 41 -15.23 -19.47 15.91
CA TYR A 41 -14.67 -20.20 14.77
C TYR A 41 -14.01 -19.19 13.83
N TRP A 42 -12.73 -19.42 13.51
CA TRP A 42 -11.92 -18.49 12.72
C TRP A 42 -11.25 -19.22 11.57
N VAL A 43 -11.43 -18.69 10.36
CA VAL A 43 -10.73 -19.14 9.15
C VAL A 43 -9.80 -18.03 8.68
N LYS A 44 -8.53 -18.36 8.42
CA LYS A 44 -7.56 -17.45 7.82
C LYS A 44 -7.56 -17.61 6.31
N ILE A 45 -7.56 -16.47 5.63
CA ILE A 45 -7.43 -16.36 4.18
C ILE A 45 -6.29 -15.41 3.84
N ARG A 46 -5.78 -15.50 2.61
CA ARG A 46 -4.70 -14.61 2.13
C ARG A 46 -4.90 -14.14 0.70
N ILE A 47 -4.31 -12.99 0.41
CA ILE A 47 -4.31 -12.35 -0.91
C ILE A 47 -2.91 -11.80 -1.23
N SER A 48 -2.54 -11.73 -2.50
CA SER A 48 -1.26 -11.15 -2.95
C SER A 48 -1.37 -9.67 -3.29
N GLU A 49 -2.43 -9.28 -3.99
CA GLU A 49 -2.58 -7.94 -4.58
C GLU A 49 -3.80 -7.20 -4.02
N SER A 50 -3.72 -5.86 -3.97
CA SER A 50 -4.87 -5.04 -3.59
C SER A 50 -5.93 -5.06 -4.69
N GLY A 51 -7.20 -5.07 -4.31
CA GLY A 51 -8.30 -5.03 -5.28
C GLY A 51 -9.62 -5.53 -4.70
N ILE A 52 -10.58 -5.76 -5.59
CA ILE A 52 -11.87 -6.36 -5.22
C ILE A 52 -11.74 -7.87 -5.26
N TYR A 53 -12.20 -8.51 -4.19
CA TYR A 53 -12.28 -9.95 -4.04
C TYR A 53 -13.72 -10.37 -3.75
N GLN A 54 -13.99 -11.65 -3.99
CA GLN A 54 -15.26 -12.26 -3.59
C GLN A 54 -15.03 -13.59 -2.87
N ILE A 55 -16.00 -14.02 -2.08
CA ILE A 55 -16.08 -15.40 -1.58
C ILE A 55 -17.52 -15.88 -1.80
N SER A 56 -17.67 -17.02 -2.45
CA SER A 56 -18.99 -17.62 -2.67
C SER A 56 -19.54 -18.24 -1.39
N TYR A 57 -20.87 -18.37 -1.30
CA TYR A 57 -21.49 -19.06 -0.18
C TYR A 57 -21.12 -20.54 -0.13
N ASP A 58 -20.89 -21.16 -1.29
CA ASP A 58 -20.39 -22.53 -1.36
C ASP A 58 -18.98 -22.66 -0.79
N ASP A 59 -18.07 -21.72 -1.09
CA ASP A 59 -16.73 -21.69 -0.48
C ASP A 59 -16.83 -21.52 1.04
N LEU A 60 -17.68 -20.62 1.52
CA LEU A 60 -17.89 -20.41 2.96
C LEU A 60 -18.41 -21.67 3.65
N ARG A 61 -19.37 -22.38 3.05
CA ARG A 61 -19.87 -23.66 3.58
C ARG A 61 -18.78 -24.73 3.55
N ALA A 62 -18.00 -24.81 2.47
CA ALA A 62 -16.87 -25.73 2.37
C ALA A 62 -15.79 -25.46 3.43
N TRP A 63 -15.65 -24.20 3.87
CA TRP A 63 -14.76 -23.80 4.96
C TRP A 63 -15.38 -23.94 6.35
N GLY A 64 -16.59 -24.50 6.46
CA GLY A 64 -17.22 -24.86 7.73
C GLY A 64 -18.17 -23.82 8.34
N PHE A 65 -18.50 -22.74 7.62
CA PHE A 65 -19.51 -21.78 8.07
C PHE A 65 -20.93 -22.29 7.82
N VAL A 66 -21.81 -22.09 8.80
CA VAL A 66 -23.18 -22.64 8.76
C VAL A 66 -24.11 -21.72 7.97
N ASP A 67 -24.07 -20.42 8.28
CA ASP A 67 -24.79 -19.36 7.60
C ASP A 67 -23.82 -18.37 6.93
N PRO A 68 -23.49 -18.58 5.64
CA PRO A 68 -22.65 -17.68 4.86
C PRO A 68 -23.07 -16.20 4.89
N ALA A 69 -24.36 -15.91 5.13
CA ALA A 69 -24.86 -14.54 5.21
C ALA A 69 -24.44 -13.83 6.51
N LYS A 70 -24.08 -14.58 7.56
CA LYS A 70 -23.56 -14.08 8.84
C LYS A 70 -22.03 -14.00 8.91
N VAL A 71 -21.32 -14.52 7.91
CA VAL A 71 -19.85 -14.50 7.92
C VAL A 71 -19.31 -13.07 7.81
N LYS A 72 -18.39 -12.72 8.69
CA LYS A 72 -17.75 -11.41 8.78
C LYS A 72 -16.29 -11.49 8.33
N LEU A 73 -15.78 -10.39 7.80
CA LEU A 73 -14.41 -10.25 7.37
C LEU A 73 -13.64 -9.34 8.34
N TYR A 74 -12.45 -9.76 8.74
CA TYR A 74 -11.60 -9.02 9.67
C TYR A 74 -10.16 -8.93 9.19
N GLY A 75 -9.50 -7.80 9.42
CA GLY A 75 -8.07 -7.64 9.19
C GLY A 75 -7.65 -6.33 8.54
N TYR A 76 -6.33 -6.11 8.51
CA TYR A 76 -5.69 -4.89 8.02
C TYR A 76 -5.15 -4.99 6.58
N GLY A 77 -5.21 -6.19 5.99
CA GLY A 77 -4.55 -6.50 4.73
C GLY A 77 -3.05 -6.75 4.88
N GLY A 78 -2.30 -6.45 3.83
CA GLY A 78 -0.87 -6.78 3.72
C GLY A 78 0.07 -5.59 3.77
N ALA A 79 -0.43 -4.35 3.76
CA ALA A 79 0.41 -3.16 3.79
C ALA A 79 1.23 -3.12 5.09
N MET A 80 2.45 -2.59 5.00
CA MET A 80 3.30 -2.43 6.17
C MET A 80 2.63 -1.48 7.18
N LEU A 81 2.55 -1.91 8.44
CA LEU A 81 2.07 -1.08 9.53
C LEU A 81 3.05 0.08 9.80
N PRO A 82 2.57 1.24 10.28
CA PRO A 82 3.45 2.35 10.64
C PRO A 82 4.48 1.93 11.70
N GLU A 83 5.76 2.20 11.45
CA GLU A 83 6.82 2.02 12.44
C GLU A 83 6.89 3.16 13.46
N ASP A 84 6.23 4.27 13.16
CA ASP A 84 6.04 5.38 14.07
C ASP A 84 4.82 5.12 14.96
N PHE A 85 5.08 4.67 16.19
CA PHE A 85 4.06 4.34 17.19
C PHE A 85 3.26 5.54 17.71
N GLN A 86 3.61 6.77 17.33
CA GLN A 86 2.81 7.97 17.60
C GLN A 86 1.65 8.12 16.62
N LYS A 87 1.72 7.46 15.45
CA LYS A 87 0.63 7.50 14.48
C LYS A 87 -0.56 6.68 14.99
N PRO A 88 -1.81 7.10 14.65
CA PRO A 88 -2.99 6.30 14.91
C PRO A 88 -2.83 4.91 14.29
N TYR A 89 -3.22 3.89 15.05
CA TYR A 89 -3.36 2.53 14.60
C TYR A 89 -4.66 2.00 15.19
N ILE A 90 -5.29 1.05 14.51
CA ILE A 90 -6.49 0.41 15.04
C ILE A 90 -6.01 -0.75 15.90
N ASP A 91 -6.41 -0.72 17.17
CA ASP A 91 -6.09 -1.81 18.08
C ASP A 91 -6.96 -3.04 17.81
N ASP A 92 -6.33 -4.22 17.87
CA ASP A 92 -6.93 -5.53 17.58
C ASP A 92 -7.60 -5.62 16.20
N LEU A 93 -8.12 -6.80 15.86
CA LEU A 93 -8.56 -7.13 14.51
C LEU A 93 -9.85 -6.37 14.09
N PRO A 94 -9.79 -5.43 13.13
CA PRO A 94 -10.95 -4.61 12.77
C PRO A 94 -11.87 -5.32 11.77
N GLU A 95 -13.18 -5.09 11.89
CA GLU A 95 -14.17 -5.60 10.94
C GLU A 95 -14.20 -4.76 9.66
N VAL A 96 -14.04 -5.44 8.53
CA VAL A 96 -14.03 -4.85 7.19
C VAL A 96 -15.45 -4.92 6.61
N PRO A 97 -16.03 -3.79 6.15
CA PRO A 97 -17.32 -3.79 5.46
C PRO A 97 -17.32 -4.69 4.23
N VAL A 98 -18.43 -5.40 4.03
CA VAL A 98 -18.65 -6.28 2.87
C VAL A 98 -19.94 -5.92 2.15
N MET A 99 -19.97 -6.11 0.84
CA MET A 99 -21.19 -6.06 0.05
C MET A 99 -21.68 -7.49 -0.21
N ARG A 100 -22.96 -7.75 0.06
CA ARG A 100 -23.61 -9.02 -0.33
C ARG A 100 -24.21 -8.86 -1.72
N TYR A 101 -23.95 -9.81 -2.60
CA TYR A 101 -24.44 -9.77 -3.99
C TYR A 101 -24.77 -11.19 -4.46
N GLY A 102 -26.06 -11.53 -4.55
CA GLY A 102 -26.47 -12.92 -4.76
C GLY A 102 -25.92 -13.83 -3.66
N GLU A 103 -25.38 -14.99 -4.04
CA GLU A 103 -24.79 -15.98 -3.11
C GLU A 103 -23.29 -15.79 -2.90
N ARG A 104 -22.85 -14.54 -2.75
CA ARG A 104 -21.45 -14.22 -2.43
C ARG A 104 -21.32 -12.94 -1.63
N MET A 105 -20.19 -12.80 -0.96
CA MET A 105 -19.70 -11.53 -0.43
C MET A 105 -18.61 -10.96 -1.34
N ILE A 106 -18.58 -9.64 -1.46
CA ILE A 106 -17.61 -8.86 -2.22
C ILE A 106 -17.02 -7.82 -1.28
N PHE A 107 -15.70 -7.63 -1.33
CA PHE A 107 -14.98 -6.69 -0.46
C PHE A 107 -13.75 -6.16 -1.16
N TYR A 108 -13.26 -5.01 -0.69
CA TYR A 108 -11.96 -4.49 -1.10
C TYR A 108 -10.89 -4.98 -0.12
N ALA A 109 -9.77 -5.45 -0.65
CA ALA A 109 -8.66 -5.97 0.13
C ALA A 109 -7.37 -5.24 -0.24
N GLN A 110 -6.50 -5.07 0.75
CA GLN A 110 -5.18 -4.45 0.64
C GLN A 110 -4.11 -5.54 0.62
N GLY A 111 -3.36 -5.64 -0.48
CA GLY A 111 -2.20 -6.52 -0.62
C GLY A 111 -0.96 -5.96 0.07
N VAL A 112 0.22 -6.45 -0.31
CA VAL A 112 1.50 -6.09 0.35
C VAL A 112 2.14 -4.80 -0.15
N VAL A 113 1.62 -4.22 -1.23
CA VAL A 113 2.12 -2.98 -1.83
C VAL A 113 1.20 -1.84 -1.46
N LYS A 114 1.77 -0.82 -0.79
CA LYS A 114 1.10 0.44 -0.47
C LYS A 114 1.57 1.53 -1.42
N TRP A 115 0.63 2.31 -1.95
CA TRP A 115 0.93 3.45 -2.80
C TRP A 115 0.81 4.77 -2.03
N THR A 116 1.75 5.67 -2.27
CA THR A 116 1.76 7.02 -1.70
C THR A 116 1.84 8.04 -2.82
N ALA A 117 0.93 9.01 -2.80
CA ALA A 117 0.88 10.07 -3.80
C ALA A 117 1.87 11.20 -3.44
N GLY A 118 2.90 11.39 -4.27
CA GLY A 118 3.77 12.57 -4.27
C GLY A 118 3.16 13.74 -5.04
N SER A 119 3.93 14.80 -5.32
CA SER A 119 3.41 16.00 -5.99
C SER A 119 2.82 15.71 -7.39
N SER A 120 3.54 14.95 -8.20
CA SER A 120 3.17 14.61 -9.59
C SER A 120 3.21 13.11 -9.90
N THR A 121 3.72 12.29 -9.00
CA THR A 121 3.91 10.84 -9.19
C THR A 121 3.52 10.08 -7.94
N PHE A 122 3.30 8.79 -8.07
CA PHE A 122 3.02 7.83 -7.02
C PHE A 122 4.24 6.94 -6.82
N THR A 123 4.53 6.66 -5.55
CA THR A 123 5.60 5.77 -5.11
C THR A 123 5.01 4.59 -4.36
N HIS A 124 5.64 3.42 -4.44
CA HIS A 124 5.21 2.24 -3.71
C HIS A 124 6.11 2.00 -2.50
N GLU A 125 5.55 1.34 -1.50
CA GLU A 125 6.24 0.70 -0.38
C GLU A 125 5.72 -0.72 -0.28
N ARG A 126 6.61 -1.70 -0.39
CA ARG A 126 6.28 -3.12 -0.21
C ARG A 126 6.53 -3.52 1.23
N ASN A 127 5.64 -4.34 1.79
CA ASN A 127 5.87 -4.99 3.08
C ASN A 127 7.02 -6.01 2.96
N PRO A 128 8.17 -5.80 3.62
CA PRO A 128 9.32 -6.69 3.52
C PRO A 128 9.18 -7.96 4.40
N TYR A 129 8.12 -8.05 5.21
CA TYR A 129 7.91 -9.14 6.18
C TYR A 129 6.86 -10.16 5.72
N SER A 130 6.20 -9.92 4.58
CA SER A 130 5.17 -10.84 4.06
C SER A 130 5.04 -10.72 2.55
N GLN A 131 4.77 -11.85 1.90
CA GLN A 131 4.36 -11.89 0.49
C GLN A 131 2.84 -11.79 0.30
N TYR A 132 2.08 -11.83 1.40
CA TYR A 132 0.61 -11.83 1.38
C TYR A 132 0.01 -10.87 2.40
N GLY A 133 -1.16 -10.32 2.06
CA GLY A 133 -2.10 -9.76 3.02
C GLY A 133 -2.98 -10.85 3.60
N TYR A 134 -3.28 -10.75 4.90
CA TYR A 134 -4.08 -11.75 5.61
C TYR A 134 -5.36 -11.14 6.15
N TYR A 135 -6.43 -11.91 6.03
CA TYR A 135 -7.73 -11.62 6.62
C TYR A 135 -8.24 -12.86 7.35
N PHE A 136 -9.23 -12.65 8.21
CA PHE A 136 -9.86 -13.67 9.00
C PHE A 136 -11.36 -13.60 8.83
N LEU A 137 -11.99 -14.76 8.76
CA LEU A 137 -13.43 -14.93 8.67
C LEU A 137 -13.94 -15.52 9.97
N SER A 138 -15.06 -15.00 10.45
CA SER A 138 -15.76 -15.56 11.60
C SER A 138 -17.27 -15.43 11.43
N GLU A 139 -18.02 -16.15 12.25
CA GLU A 139 -19.48 -16.16 12.25
C GLU A 139 -19.97 -16.07 13.70
N ASN A 140 -20.86 -15.11 13.95
CA ASN A 140 -21.56 -14.96 15.23
C ASN A 140 -22.93 -14.30 14.99
N ASP A 141 -23.67 -14.03 16.07
CA ASP A 141 -25.05 -13.54 15.99
C ASP A 141 -25.20 -12.04 15.72
N ASP A 142 -24.12 -11.23 15.84
CA ASP A 142 -24.24 -9.83 15.48
C ASP A 142 -24.26 -9.67 13.96
N GLN A 143 -24.93 -8.63 13.47
CA GLN A 143 -25.00 -8.36 12.04
C GLN A 143 -23.61 -8.08 11.45
N PRO A 144 -23.25 -8.66 10.29
CA PRO A 144 -22.05 -8.28 9.56
C PRO A 144 -22.06 -6.82 9.18
N ARG A 145 -20.89 -6.19 9.27
CA ARG A 145 -20.70 -4.83 8.83
C ARG A 145 -20.92 -4.72 7.32
N THR A 146 -21.89 -3.91 6.93
CA THR A 146 -22.19 -3.62 5.54
C THR A 146 -21.54 -2.30 5.11
N MET A 147 -21.26 -2.19 3.81
CA MET A 147 -20.83 -0.94 3.20
C MET A 147 -21.90 0.13 3.37
N GLU A 148 -21.55 1.25 4.00
CA GLU A 148 -22.43 2.42 4.07
C GLU A 148 -22.53 3.09 2.71
N THR A 149 -23.66 3.76 2.45
CA THR A 149 -23.88 4.53 1.23
C THR A 149 -23.75 6.02 1.53
N VAL A 150 -22.89 6.71 0.77
CA VAL A 150 -22.71 8.16 0.84
C VAL A 150 -23.28 8.80 -0.41
N SER A 151 -24.08 9.85 -0.21
CA SER A 151 -24.67 10.61 -1.31
C SER A 151 -23.61 11.37 -2.12
N ALA A 152 -23.84 11.52 -3.42
CA ALA A 152 -23.07 12.45 -4.25
C ALA A 152 -23.55 13.89 -4.09
N ASN A 153 -22.66 14.86 -4.33
CA ASN A 153 -22.99 16.28 -4.25
C ASN A 153 -23.21 16.92 -5.63
N GLU A 154 -24.26 16.48 -6.32
CA GLU A 154 -24.59 16.93 -7.69
C GLU A 154 -24.92 18.44 -7.81
N SER A 155 -25.18 19.13 -6.69
CA SER A 155 -25.49 20.56 -6.68
C SER A 155 -24.27 21.49 -6.74
N MET A 156 -23.06 20.97 -6.48
CA MET A 156 -21.85 21.80 -6.48
C MET A 156 -21.29 22.00 -7.89
N SER A 157 -20.85 23.23 -8.16
CA SER A 157 -20.04 23.51 -9.34
C SER A 157 -18.68 22.81 -9.22
N ALA A 158 -18.40 21.89 -10.13
CA ALA A 158 -17.20 21.06 -10.12
C ALA A 158 -16.64 20.93 -11.54
N THR A 159 -15.32 20.72 -11.65
CA THR A 159 -14.68 20.50 -12.95
C THR A 159 -14.89 19.05 -13.37
N THR A 160 -15.52 18.83 -14.53
CA THR A 160 -15.69 17.49 -15.08
C THR A 160 -14.36 16.88 -15.48
N VAL A 161 -14.15 15.62 -15.12
CA VAL A 161 -13.00 14.81 -15.54
C VAL A 161 -13.45 13.42 -15.98
N ASN A 162 -12.84 12.94 -17.05
CA ASN A 162 -13.00 11.61 -17.62
C ASN A 162 -11.64 10.90 -17.76
N VAL A 163 -10.65 11.35 -16.97
CA VAL A 163 -9.30 10.79 -16.90
C VAL A 163 -8.86 10.70 -15.44
N PHE A 164 -7.90 9.83 -15.18
CA PHE A 164 -7.34 9.63 -13.84
C PHE A 164 -5.84 9.36 -13.91
N ASN A 165 -5.13 9.61 -12.82
CA ASN A 165 -3.73 9.26 -12.71
C ASN A 165 -3.60 7.80 -12.28
N ASP A 166 -2.71 7.07 -12.94
CA ASP A 166 -2.48 5.66 -12.67
C ASP A 166 -0.99 5.35 -12.56
N TYR A 167 -0.71 4.15 -12.05
CA TYR A 167 0.62 3.64 -11.81
C TYR A 167 0.68 2.15 -12.09
N ALA A 168 1.86 1.67 -12.44
CA ALA A 168 2.15 0.24 -12.56
C ALA A 168 3.52 -0.07 -11.99
N LEU A 169 3.70 -1.33 -11.57
CA LEU A 169 4.91 -1.79 -10.91
C LEU A 169 5.30 -3.16 -11.43
N HIS A 170 6.57 -3.31 -11.80
CA HIS A 170 7.25 -4.58 -11.89
C HIS A 170 8.35 -4.60 -10.82
N GLU A 171 8.26 -5.53 -9.87
CA GLU A 171 9.21 -5.69 -8.77
C GLU A 171 9.14 -7.15 -8.31
N GLN A 172 10.30 -7.77 -8.06
CA GLN A 172 10.39 -9.14 -7.58
C GLN A 172 11.37 -9.26 -6.41
N GLU A 173 10.95 -9.93 -5.34
CA GLU A 173 11.76 -10.15 -4.14
C GLU A 173 12.58 -11.44 -4.22
N LEU A 174 13.46 -11.58 -5.23
CA LEU A 174 14.15 -12.85 -5.51
C LEU A 174 15.34 -13.12 -4.58
N ILE A 175 16.10 -12.09 -4.20
CA ILE A 175 17.31 -12.26 -3.39
C ILE A 175 17.58 -11.08 -2.46
N ASN A 176 17.89 -11.38 -1.19
CA ASN A 176 18.51 -10.42 -0.28
C ASN A 176 20.04 -10.54 -0.41
N LEU A 177 20.67 -9.60 -1.11
CA LEU A 177 22.11 -9.64 -1.42
C LEU A 177 22.99 -9.67 -0.17
N GLY A 178 22.59 -8.96 0.89
CA GLY A 178 23.35 -8.91 2.14
C GLY A 178 23.03 -10.04 3.11
N ARG A 179 22.00 -10.86 2.81
CA ARG A 179 21.35 -11.78 3.76
C ARG A 179 21.01 -11.11 5.09
N THR A 180 20.69 -9.81 5.02
CA THR A 180 20.42 -8.92 6.16
C THR A 180 19.56 -7.74 5.70
N GLY A 181 18.92 -7.06 6.65
CA GLY A 181 18.04 -5.93 6.34
C GLY A 181 16.80 -6.31 5.55
N ARG A 182 16.15 -5.31 4.95
CA ARG A 182 14.80 -5.40 4.37
C ARG A 182 14.74 -5.30 2.85
N LYS A 183 15.90 -5.18 2.18
CA LYS A 183 15.96 -5.01 0.73
C LYS A 183 16.19 -6.34 0.05
N PHE A 184 15.28 -6.71 -0.83
CA PHE A 184 15.50 -7.74 -1.82
C PHE A 184 15.58 -7.10 -3.20
N TYR A 185 16.06 -7.88 -4.15
CA TYR A 185 16.23 -7.48 -5.53
C TYR A 185 15.75 -8.59 -6.44
N GLY A 186 15.31 -8.19 -7.62
CA GLY A 186 14.81 -9.08 -8.66
C GLY A 186 15.91 -9.64 -9.53
N GLU A 187 15.67 -9.53 -10.83
CA GLU A 187 16.34 -10.25 -11.88
C GLU A 187 17.83 -9.95 -11.96
N ASP A 188 18.60 -10.96 -12.35
CA ASP A 188 20.04 -10.88 -12.55
C ASP A 188 20.38 -10.35 -13.95
N PHE A 189 21.28 -9.38 -14.01
CA PHE A 189 21.80 -8.76 -15.22
C PHE A 189 23.31 -8.97 -15.43
N ILE A 190 23.95 -9.82 -14.63
CA ILE A 190 25.32 -10.28 -14.90
C ILE A 190 25.30 -11.39 -15.94
N TYR A 191 24.43 -12.39 -15.75
CA TYR A 191 24.34 -13.55 -16.65
C TYR A 191 23.37 -13.33 -17.81
N GLU A 192 22.32 -12.52 -17.61
CA GLU A 192 21.34 -12.17 -18.63
C GLU A 192 21.27 -10.64 -18.74
N GLN A 193 22.22 -10.09 -19.49
CA GLN A 193 22.46 -8.65 -19.58
C GLN A 193 21.31 -7.87 -20.23
N ILE A 194 20.44 -8.54 -20.97
CA ILE A 194 19.33 -7.92 -21.69
C ILE A 194 18.04 -8.61 -21.26
N ARG A 195 17.07 -7.83 -20.77
CA ARG A 195 15.72 -8.31 -20.42
C ARG A 195 14.66 -7.36 -20.95
N THR A 196 13.51 -7.91 -21.30
CA THR A 196 12.35 -7.14 -21.77
C THR A 196 11.16 -7.37 -20.84
N PHE A 197 10.53 -6.28 -20.42
CA PHE A 197 9.35 -6.24 -19.56
C PHE A 197 8.19 -5.65 -20.36
N THR A 198 7.04 -6.30 -20.33
CA THR A 198 5.85 -5.86 -21.08
C THR A 198 4.81 -5.32 -20.11
N PHE A 199 4.36 -4.10 -20.34
CA PHE A 199 3.22 -3.49 -19.65
C PHE A 199 2.07 -3.32 -20.64
N ASP A 200 1.05 -4.16 -20.51
CA ASP A 200 -0.17 -4.05 -21.31
C ASP A 200 -1.25 -3.29 -20.53
N ILE A 201 -1.19 -1.97 -20.62
CA ILE A 201 -2.06 -1.07 -19.85
C ILE A 201 -2.96 -0.29 -20.80
N PRO A 202 -4.21 -0.69 -21.05
CA PRO A 202 -5.06 -0.02 -22.02
C PRO A 202 -5.50 1.39 -21.58
N GLY A 203 -5.74 2.26 -22.56
CA GLY A 203 -6.33 3.58 -22.38
C GLY A 203 -5.43 4.59 -21.65
N ILE A 204 -4.12 4.46 -21.75
CA ILE A 204 -3.20 5.57 -21.46
C ILE A 204 -3.46 6.71 -22.46
N THR A 205 -3.50 7.95 -21.97
CA THR A 205 -3.75 9.13 -22.80
C THR A 205 -2.47 9.58 -23.52
N GLU A 206 -2.54 10.67 -24.30
CA GLU A 206 -1.36 11.28 -24.93
C GLU A 206 -0.42 11.97 -23.93
N THR A 207 -0.81 12.06 -22.65
CA THR A 207 0.04 12.58 -21.58
C THR A 207 1.27 11.69 -21.42
N PRO A 208 2.50 12.25 -21.37
CA PRO A 208 3.71 11.45 -21.26
C PRO A 208 3.70 10.48 -20.07
N VAL A 209 4.03 9.22 -20.34
CA VAL A 209 4.32 8.21 -19.32
C VAL A 209 5.66 8.56 -18.68
N SER A 210 5.75 8.43 -17.36
CA SER A 210 6.98 8.57 -16.58
C SER A 210 7.35 7.24 -15.96
N MET A 211 8.51 6.71 -16.34
CA MET A 211 9.07 5.47 -15.81
C MET A 211 10.26 5.76 -14.92
N GLN A 212 10.27 5.20 -13.72
CA GLN A 212 11.44 5.09 -12.87
C GLN A 212 11.95 3.65 -12.87
N ILE A 213 13.27 3.50 -12.99
CA ILE A 213 13.95 2.21 -12.82
C ILE A 213 14.97 2.38 -11.69
N ASP A 214 14.88 1.51 -10.69
CA ASP A 214 15.88 1.40 -9.64
C ASP A 214 16.67 0.11 -9.82
N PHE A 215 17.98 0.21 -9.62
CA PHE A 215 18.92 -0.83 -9.98
C PHE A 215 20.09 -0.83 -9.01
N VAL A 216 20.64 -2.00 -8.68
CA VAL A 216 21.81 -2.13 -7.81
C VAL A 216 22.97 -2.79 -8.53
N VAL A 217 24.17 -2.25 -8.37
CA VAL A 217 25.40 -2.83 -8.92
C VAL A 217 26.48 -2.87 -7.84
N LYS A 218 27.16 -4.01 -7.72
CA LYS A 218 28.38 -4.13 -6.90
C LYS A 218 29.58 -4.40 -7.79
N ALA A 219 30.46 -3.41 -7.90
CA ALA A 219 31.78 -3.55 -8.48
C ALA A 219 32.80 -2.83 -7.58
N LEU A 220 34.02 -3.34 -7.56
CA LEU A 220 35.11 -2.78 -6.78
C LEU A 220 36.16 -2.18 -7.73
N ALA A 221 36.65 -0.98 -7.44
CA ALA A 221 37.70 -0.32 -8.23
C ALA A 221 38.66 0.49 -7.34
N SER A 222 39.89 0.70 -7.80
CA SER A 222 40.87 1.57 -7.12
C SER A 222 40.51 3.06 -7.18
N ASN A 223 39.52 3.45 -7.99
CA ASN A 223 38.99 4.81 -8.11
C ASN A 223 37.45 4.76 -8.08
N SER A 224 36.82 5.48 -7.14
CA SER A 224 35.36 5.53 -6.98
C SER A 224 34.61 6.24 -8.11
N ASN A 225 35.30 6.95 -9.01
CA ASN A 225 34.72 7.55 -10.21
C ASN A 225 34.68 6.59 -11.41
N THR A 226 35.16 5.36 -11.24
CA THR A 226 35.05 4.31 -12.25
C THR A 226 33.58 3.94 -12.45
N ILE A 227 33.08 3.96 -13.68
CA ILE A 227 31.73 3.48 -13.99
C ILE A 227 31.74 1.95 -13.91
N ALA A 228 31.03 1.40 -12.93
CA ALA A 228 30.86 -0.03 -12.70
C ALA A 228 29.92 -0.68 -13.73
N GLY A 229 28.94 0.09 -14.19
CA GLY A 229 28.05 -0.31 -15.26
C GLY A 229 27.14 0.83 -15.72
N GLN A 230 26.55 0.64 -16.89
CA GLN A 230 25.59 1.54 -17.49
C GLN A 230 24.33 0.78 -17.89
N ILE A 231 23.17 1.37 -17.64
CA ILE A 231 21.87 0.84 -18.02
C ILE A 231 21.44 1.53 -19.32
N LYS A 232 21.15 0.74 -20.36
CA LYS A 232 20.55 1.21 -21.61
C LYS A 232 19.10 0.77 -21.65
N ILE A 233 18.22 1.69 -22.04
CA ILE A 233 16.78 1.46 -22.02
C ILE A 233 16.22 1.70 -23.42
N LYS A 234 15.39 0.78 -23.88
CA LYS A 234 14.56 0.94 -25.08
C LYS A 234 13.08 0.82 -24.72
N HIS A 235 12.26 1.63 -25.35
CA HIS A 235 10.81 1.47 -25.38
C HIS A 235 10.41 1.10 -26.81
N ASN A 236 9.73 -0.03 -26.99
CA ASN A 236 9.30 -0.55 -28.30
C ASN A 236 10.43 -0.49 -29.36
N ASP A 237 11.59 -1.04 -28.99
CA ASP A 237 12.84 -1.09 -29.78
C ASP A 237 13.52 0.25 -30.07
N VAL A 238 12.93 1.38 -29.68
CA VAL A 238 13.52 2.73 -29.77
C VAL A 238 14.33 3.03 -28.50
N SER A 239 15.61 3.39 -28.67
CA SER A 239 16.46 3.79 -27.56
C SER A 239 16.00 5.11 -26.92
N LEU A 240 15.80 5.09 -25.61
CA LEU A 240 15.53 6.29 -24.82
C LEU A 240 16.84 7.03 -24.51
N SER A 241 16.75 8.34 -24.34
CA SER A 241 17.90 9.22 -24.07
C SER A 241 18.68 8.79 -22.83
N GLN A 242 20.01 8.78 -22.93
CA GLN A 242 20.89 8.47 -21.82
C GLN A 242 21.14 9.69 -20.91
N SER A 243 21.36 9.44 -19.62
CA SER A 243 21.75 10.45 -18.62
C SER A 243 22.84 9.89 -17.68
N SER A 244 23.38 10.76 -16.82
CA SER A 244 24.33 10.33 -15.79
C SER A 244 23.71 9.39 -14.74
N GLN A 245 22.39 9.41 -14.56
CA GLN A 245 21.64 8.52 -13.66
C GLN A 245 21.55 7.08 -14.19
N ASP A 246 21.85 6.86 -15.48
CA ASP A 246 21.94 5.52 -16.05
C ASP A 246 23.25 4.82 -15.69
N ARG A 247 24.19 5.51 -15.02
CA ARG A 247 25.50 4.99 -14.66
C ARG A 247 25.53 4.64 -13.18
N VAL A 248 26.10 3.48 -12.86
CA VAL A 248 26.45 3.12 -11.48
C VAL A 248 27.96 3.18 -11.35
N TYR A 249 28.44 3.86 -10.31
CA TYR A 249 29.87 3.98 -10.02
C TYR A 249 30.35 2.85 -9.12
N ALA A 250 31.59 2.42 -9.30
CA ALA A 250 32.22 1.39 -8.49
C ALA A 250 32.48 1.86 -7.06
N ILE A 251 32.45 0.92 -6.14
CA ILE A 251 32.86 1.15 -4.75
C ILE A 251 34.39 1.14 -4.68
N LEU A 252 34.96 2.07 -3.91
CA LEU A 252 36.41 2.15 -3.74
C LEU A 252 36.96 0.90 -3.04
N ASN A 253 38.02 0.31 -3.59
CA ASN A 253 38.75 -0.80 -2.97
C ASN A 253 39.23 -0.41 -1.57
N ASN A 254 39.19 -1.38 -0.64
CA ASN A 254 39.61 -1.21 0.76
C ASN A 254 38.85 -0.12 1.54
N SER A 255 37.69 0.34 1.05
CA SER A 255 36.79 1.20 1.82
C SER A 255 35.91 0.39 2.76
N GLN A 256 35.39 1.04 3.80
CA GLN A 256 34.37 0.44 4.67
C GLN A 256 33.12 0.00 3.87
N GLU A 257 32.74 0.79 2.87
CA GLU A 257 31.63 0.49 1.97
C GLU A 257 31.85 -0.84 1.21
N ALA A 258 33.08 -1.12 0.76
CA ALA A 258 33.39 -2.38 0.07
C ALA A 258 33.10 -3.62 0.94
N THR A 259 33.30 -3.50 2.25
CA THR A 259 33.07 -4.56 3.24
C THR A 259 31.58 -4.76 3.54
N TYR A 260 30.82 -3.68 3.77
CA TYR A 260 29.47 -3.77 4.33
C TYR A 260 28.35 -3.54 3.31
N ALA A 261 28.59 -2.84 2.20
CA ALA A 261 27.56 -2.57 1.22
C ALA A 261 27.33 -3.78 0.29
N SER A 262 26.05 -4.05 0.02
CA SER A 262 25.64 -5.06 -0.95
C SER A 262 25.75 -4.58 -2.40
N GLY A 263 26.00 -3.29 -2.60
CA GLY A 263 26.15 -2.62 -3.89
C GLY A 263 25.80 -1.14 -3.78
N ARG A 264 25.95 -0.40 -4.87
CA ARG A 264 25.44 0.96 -5.03
C ARG A 264 24.19 0.93 -5.89
N SER A 265 23.16 1.62 -5.42
CA SER A 265 21.93 1.81 -6.19
C SER A 265 22.04 3.01 -7.13
N THR A 266 21.37 2.93 -8.27
CA THR A 266 21.02 4.09 -9.07
C THR A 266 19.52 4.09 -9.33
N SER A 267 18.99 5.28 -9.62
CA SER A 267 17.61 5.48 -10.01
C SER A 267 17.58 6.42 -11.20
N THR A 268 16.96 5.97 -12.30
CA THR A 268 16.84 6.74 -13.54
C THR A 268 15.38 6.89 -13.92
N THR A 269 15.04 8.06 -14.46
CA THR A 269 13.69 8.36 -14.94
C THR A 269 13.71 8.59 -16.44
N LYS A 270 12.78 7.96 -17.15
CA LYS A 270 12.55 8.14 -18.59
C LYS A 270 11.10 8.52 -18.85
N THR A 271 10.88 9.25 -19.93
CA THR A 271 9.54 9.62 -20.38
C THR A 271 9.36 9.35 -21.86
N TRP A 272 8.13 9.03 -22.25
CA TRP A 272 7.71 8.91 -23.65
C TRP A 272 6.22 9.24 -23.75
N VAL A 273 5.78 9.58 -24.95
CA VAL A 273 4.35 9.60 -25.28
C VAL A 273 4.01 8.23 -25.83
N ARG A 274 2.95 7.60 -25.30
CA ARG A 274 2.58 6.24 -25.70
C ARG A 274 1.97 6.23 -27.10
N ASP A 275 2.35 5.20 -27.86
CA ASP A 275 1.62 4.76 -29.04
C ASP A 275 0.46 3.84 -28.59
N PRO A 276 -0.82 4.22 -28.81
CA PRO A 276 -1.96 3.44 -28.36
C PRO A 276 -2.05 2.04 -28.97
N ASP A 277 -1.45 1.84 -30.15
CA ASP A 277 -1.60 0.61 -30.93
C ASP A 277 -0.71 -0.54 -30.42
N ASN A 278 0.24 -0.26 -29.52
CA ASN A 278 1.24 -1.21 -29.07
C ASN A 278 1.30 -1.32 -27.53
N PRO A 279 1.54 -2.52 -26.97
CA PRO A 279 1.90 -2.64 -25.56
C PRO A 279 3.23 -1.95 -25.29
N ASP A 280 3.46 -1.50 -24.05
CA ASP A 280 4.73 -0.87 -23.68
C ASP A 280 5.77 -1.97 -23.39
N ARG A 281 6.72 -2.18 -24.32
CA ARG A 281 7.84 -3.11 -24.14
C ARG A 281 9.08 -2.35 -23.72
N ILE A 282 9.48 -2.51 -22.45
CA ILE A 282 10.66 -1.89 -21.86
C ILE A 282 11.80 -2.90 -21.91
N THR A 283 12.80 -2.65 -22.76
CA THR A 283 14.02 -3.46 -22.80
C THR A 283 15.13 -2.76 -22.03
N ILE A 284 15.65 -3.43 -21.00
CA ILE A 284 16.78 -2.99 -20.20
C ILE A 284 17.99 -3.81 -20.60
N GLN A 285 19.09 -3.12 -20.89
CA GLN A 285 20.39 -3.72 -21.12
C GLN A 285 21.40 -3.18 -20.11
N PHE A 286 22.08 -4.07 -19.39
CA PHE A 286 23.18 -3.73 -18.51
C PHE A 286 24.52 -3.90 -19.23
N GLU A 287 25.35 -2.87 -19.21
CA GLU A 287 26.72 -2.90 -19.73
C GLU A 287 27.71 -2.63 -18.60
N GLY A 288 28.34 -3.68 -18.08
CA GLY A 288 29.38 -3.57 -17.06
C GLY A 288 30.31 -4.79 -17.11
N SER A 289 31.62 -4.57 -17.01
CA SER A 289 32.63 -5.62 -17.22
C SER A 289 33.26 -6.18 -15.94
N GLN A 290 33.07 -5.54 -14.79
CA GLN A 290 33.68 -5.91 -13.50
C GLN A 290 32.66 -5.96 -12.36
N ALA A 291 31.37 -5.95 -12.70
CA ALA A 291 30.30 -6.06 -11.71
C ALA A 291 30.19 -7.51 -11.22
N SER A 292 30.30 -7.69 -9.90
CA SER A 292 29.98 -8.95 -9.20
C SER A 292 28.48 -9.12 -8.96
N THR A 293 27.71 -8.03 -9.08
CA THR A 293 26.26 -8.02 -8.94
C THR A 293 25.71 -6.89 -9.81
N ALA A 294 24.62 -7.17 -10.51
CA ALA A 294 23.82 -6.21 -11.25
C ALA A 294 22.38 -6.72 -11.21
N ARG A 295 21.48 -6.04 -10.50
CA ARG A 295 20.10 -6.49 -10.32
C ARG A 295 19.10 -5.37 -10.39
N LEU A 296 17.94 -5.69 -10.94
CA LEU A 296 16.77 -4.82 -10.90
C LEU A 296 16.22 -4.77 -9.48
N ASP A 297 15.88 -3.58 -9.01
CA ASP A 297 15.04 -3.38 -7.83
C ASP A 297 13.58 -3.38 -8.30
N PHE A 298 13.19 -2.34 -9.05
CA PHE A 298 11.88 -2.26 -9.67
C PHE A 298 11.86 -1.43 -10.96
N ILE A 299 10.77 -1.58 -11.73
CA ILE A 299 10.31 -0.66 -12.77
C ILE A 299 8.96 -0.11 -12.35
N ARG A 300 8.82 1.21 -12.26
CA ARG A 300 7.59 1.87 -11.86
C ARG A 300 7.13 2.84 -12.93
N LEU A 301 5.90 2.69 -13.41
CA LEU A 301 5.26 3.61 -14.34
C LEU A 301 4.30 4.53 -13.62
N ASN A 302 4.22 5.77 -14.08
CA ASN A 302 3.23 6.78 -13.72
C ASN A 302 2.64 7.33 -15.01
N MET A 303 1.32 7.41 -15.09
CA MET A 303 0.62 7.74 -16.33
C MET A 303 -0.73 8.40 -16.06
N GLU A 304 -1.37 8.89 -17.12
CA GLU A 304 -2.77 9.28 -17.10
C GLU A 304 -3.54 8.33 -18.02
N ARG A 305 -4.73 7.91 -17.59
CA ARG A 305 -5.60 7.00 -18.34
C ARG A 305 -7.00 7.56 -18.47
N ASP A 306 -7.70 7.15 -19.53
CA ASP A 306 -9.14 7.34 -19.68
C ASP A 306 -9.88 6.68 -18.51
N LEU A 307 -10.80 7.40 -17.88
CA LEU A 307 -11.58 6.89 -16.76
C LEU A 307 -12.72 6.00 -17.26
N LYS A 308 -12.44 4.71 -17.38
CA LYS A 308 -13.41 3.68 -17.76
C LYS A 308 -13.16 2.37 -17.02
N ILE A 309 -14.16 1.51 -16.94
CA ILE A 309 -14.00 0.16 -16.43
C ILE A 309 -13.14 -0.67 -17.41
N TYR A 310 -12.05 -1.26 -16.92
CA TYR A 310 -11.18 -2.16 -17.67
C TYR A 310 -11.34 -3.58 -17.14
N ASP A 311 -11.78 -4.52 -17.98
CA ASP A 311 -12.03 -5.90 -17.56
C ASP A 311 -12.92 -6.04 -16.31
N GLY A 312 -13.83 -5.09 -16.09
CA GLY A 312 -14.81 -5.14 -15.01
C GLY A 312 -14.42 -4.35 -13.75
N ILE A 313 -13.23 -3.76 -13.71
CA ILE A 313 -12.77 -2.95 -12.58
C ILE A 313 -11.86 -1.79 -13.01
N VAL A 314 -11.85 -0.70 -12.24
CA VAL A 314 -10.83 0.35 -12.33
C VAL A 314 -10.67 0.99 -10.95
N ALA A 315 -9.47 0.94 -10.38
CA ALA A 315 -9.10 1.78 -9.24
C ALA A 315 -8.58 3.12 -9.76
N PHE A 316 -9.08 4.23 -9.24
CA PHE A 316 -8.80 5.55 -9.77
C PHE A 316 -8.68 6.64 -8.72
N ARG A 317 -7.85 7.63 -9.06
CA ARG A 317 -7.65 8.89 -8.34
C ARG A 317 -7.19 9.95 -9.32
N ASN A 318 -7.41 11.21 -8.98
CA ASN A 318 -6.95 12.32 -9.82
C ASN A 318 -6.20 13.33 -8.96
N LEU A 319 -4.92 13.58 -9.24
CA LEU A 319 -4.05 14.46 -8.45
C LEU A 319 -4.56 15.91 -8.39
N LYS A 320 -5.36 16.35 -9.39
CA LYS A 320 -6.03 17.66 -9.39
C LYS A 320 -7.04 17.79 -8.25
N SER A 321 -7.62 16.68 -7.77
CA SER A 321 -8.62 16.67 -6.69
C SER A 321 -8.09 17.18 -5.34
N ARG A 322 -6.77 17.26 -5.16
CA ARG A 322 -6.15 17.86 -3.96
C ARG A 322 -6.63 19.27 -3.69
N ASN A 323 -6.81 20.05 -4.75
CA ASN A 323 -7.09 21.49 -4.66
C ASN A 323 -8.33 21.90 -5.46
N THR A 324 -9.00 20.95 -6.12
CA THR A 324 -10.12 21.23 -7.00
C THR A 324 -11.21 20.20 -6.78
N LEU A 325 -12.45 20.64 -6.67
CA LEU A 325 -13.58 19.73 -6.63
C LEU A 325 -13.84 19.21 -8.05
N LEU A 326 -13.84 17.89 -8.21
CA LEU A 326 -14.00 17.24 -9.51
C LEU A 326 -15.37 16.53 -9.60
N LYS A 327 -15.99 16.61 -10.78
CA LYS A 327 -17.11 15.77 -11.18
C LYS A 327 -16.56 14.63 -12.03
N TYR A 328 -16.64 13.41 -11.54
CA TYR A 328 -16.11 12.25 -12.26
C TYR A 328 -17.15 11.72 -13.25
N ALA A 329 -16.71 11.44 -14.47
CA ALA A 329 -17.44 10.74 -15.51
C ALA A 329 -16.76 9.38 -15.74
N VAL A 330 -17.25 8.33 -15.08
CA VAL A 330 -16.70 6.99 -15.21
C VAL A 330 -17.43 6.27 -16.33
N ASN A 331 -16.75 5.97 -17.45
CA ASN A 331 -17.37 5.21 -18.52
C ASN A 331 -17.56 3.74 -18.08
N VAL A 332 -18.81 3.31 -18.06
CA VAL A 332 -19.25 1.98 -17.62
C VAL A 332 -19.94 1.21 -18.75
N SER A 333 -19.70 1.63 -20.00
CA SER A 333 -20.25 0.98 -21.18
C SER A 333 -19.92 -0.53 -21.17
N GLY A 334 -20.95 -1.36 -21.29
CA GLY A 334 -20.81 -2.82 -21.23
C GLY A 334 -20.82 -3.44 -19.83
N SER A 335 -20.95 -2.64 -18.77
CA SER A 335 -21.17 -3.15 -17.41
C SER A 335 -22.66 -3.43 -17.16
N SER A 336 -22.98 -4.52 -16.47
CA SER A 336 -24.37 -4.89 -16.17
C SER A 336 -24.89 -4.25 -14.88
N ASP A 337 -24.06 -4.18 -13.85
CA ASP A 337 -24.38 -3.51 -12.58
C ASP A 337 -23.17 -2.72 -12.06
N PRO A 338 -22.84 -1.58 -12.69
CA PRO A 338 -21.69 -0.79 -12.29
C PRO A 338 -21.90 -0.12 -10.93
N ARG A 339 -20.87 -0.17 -10.09
CA ARG A 339 -20.82 0.42 -8.74
C ARG A 339 -19.55 1.25 -8.57
N ILE A 340 -19.58 2.19 -7.62
CA ILE A 340 -18.41 2.99 -7.22
C ILE A 340 -18.27 2.94 -5.71
N TRP A 341 -17.07 2.63 -5.24
CA TRP A 341 -16.70 2.72 -3.83
C TRP A 341 -15.62 3.78 -3.62
N ASP A 342 -15.72 4.55 -2.54
CA ASP A 342 -14.61 5.33 -1.99
C ASP A 342 -13.82 4.41 -1.06
N ILE A 343 -12.56 4.20 -1.41
CA ILE A 343 -11.60 3.31 -0.73
C ILE A 343 -10.44 4.12 -0.14
N THR A 344 -10.63 5.42 0.07
CA THR A 344 -9.62 6.30 0.68
C THR A 344 -9.27 5.83 2.09
N ASP A 345 -10.26 5.41 2.86
CA ASP A 345 -10.08 4.67 4.11
C ASP A 345 -10.36 3.18 3.86
N LEU A 346 -9.29 2.40 3.74
CA LEU A 346 -9.36 0.97 3.45
C LEU A 346 -10.04 0.15 4.54
N GLN A 347 -10.14 0.67 5.76
CA GLN A 347 -10.86 -0.02 6.83
C GLN A 347 -12.36 0.28 6.79
N ASN A 348 -12.74 1.41 6.20
CA ASN A 348 -14.11 1.90 6.15
C ASN A 348 -14.49 2.32 4.72
N PRO A 349 -14.37 1.41 3.72
CA PRO A 349 -14.85 1.71 2.39
C PRO A 349 -16.36 1.98 2.41
N VAL A 350 -16.81 2.87 1.52
CA VAL A 350 -18.22 3.26 1.39
C VAL A 350 -18.66 3.22 -0.07
N SER A 351 -19.92 2.88 -0.29
CA SER A 351 -20.56 2.98 -1.61
C SER A 351 -20.93 4.43 -1.91
N ILE A 352 -20.69 4.86 -3.14
CA ILE A 352 -21.05 6.20 -3.61
C ILE A 352 -22.34 6.12 -4.41
N GLU A 353 -23.33 6.94 -4.06
CA GLU A 353 -24.49 7.17 -4.93
C GLU A 353 -24.04 7.90 -6.20
N SER A 354 -24.46 7.42 -7.36
CA SER A 354 -24.07 8.00 -8.65
C SER A 354 -25.27 8.04 -9.60
N SER A 355 -25.29 9.03 -10.48
CA SER A 355 -26.28 9.10 -11.56
C SER A 355 -25.74 8.43 -12.83
N GLN A 356 -26.56 7.61 -13.49
CA GLN A 356 -26.16 6.91 -14.71
C GLN A 356 -26.84 7.54 -15.92
N HIS A 357 -26.04 8.07 -16.85
CA HIS A 357 -26.50 8.56 -18.16
C HIS A 357 -25.33 8.64 -19.14
N ASP A 358 -25.62 8.59 -20.44
CA ASP A 358 -24.62 8.67 -21.52
C ASP A 358 -23.49 7.64 -21.41
N GLY A 359 -23.83 6.43 -20.94
CA GLY A 359 -22.87 5.33 -20.76
C GLY A 359 -21.89 5.52 -19.60
N CYS A 360 -22.09 6.52 -18.74
CA CYS A 360 -21.22 6.83 -17.62
C CYS A 360 -21.96 6.79 -16.28
N LEU A 361 -21.24 6.44 -15.21
CA LEU A 361 -21.60 6.82 -13.86
C LEU A 361 -20.99 8.19 -13.53
N TRP A 362 -21.83 9.07 -13.00
CA TRP A 362 -21.49 10.43 -12.64
C TRP A 362 -21.64 10.64 -11.14
N PHE A 363 -20.63 11.27 -10.54
CA PHE A 363 -20.70 11.70 -9.15
C PHE A 363 -19.77 12.87 -8.87
N VAL A 364 -20.13 13.66 -7.84
CA VAL A 364 -19.30 14.71 -7.25
C VAL A 364 -19.03 14.33 -5.79
N PRO A 365 -17.76 14.24 -5.35
CA PRO A 365 -17.45 13.98 -3.95
C PRO A 365 -17.95 15.10 -3.02
N GLN A 366 -18.12 14.79 -1.74
CA GLN A 366 -18.59 15.75 -0.72
C GLN A 366 -17.62 16.90 -0.44
N SER A 367 -16.33 16.72 -0.71
CA SER A 367 -15.29 17.72 -0.42
C SER A 367 -14.13 17.65 -1.39
N VAL A 368 -13.35 18.75 -1.44
CA VAL A 368 -12.02 18.78 -2.04
C VAL A 368 -11.06 17.91 -1.22
N GLY A 369 -10.17 17.19 -1.90
CA GLY A 369 -9.19 16.31 -1.29
C GLY A 369 -8.85 15.15 -2.22
N LEU A 370 -7.59 14.68 -2.14
CA LEU A 370 -7.21 13.48 -2.86
C LEU A 370 -7.90 12.27 -2.23
N LYS A 371 -8.68 11.58 -3.06
CA LYS A 371 -9.40 10.37 -2.70
C LYS A 371 -9.04 9.24 -3.66
N GLU A 372 -9.15 8.02 -3.15
CA GLU A 372 -9.00 6.79 -3.91
C GLU A 372 -10.38 6.16 -4.07
N TYR A 373 -10.73 5.79 -5.31
CA TYR A 373 -11.99 5.15 -5.62
C TYR A 373 -11.75 3.85 -6.37
N VAL A 374 -12.75 2.99 -6.37
CA VAL A 374 -12.83 1.85 -7.30
C VAL A 374 -14.20 1.81 -7.94
N ALA A 375 -14.25 1.74 -9.26
CA ALA A 375 -15.46 1.45 -10.02
C ALA A 375 -15.38 0.03 -10.57
N PHE A 376 -16.48 -0.71 -10.52
CA PHE A 376 -16.50 -2.11 -10.94
C PHE A 376 -17.91 -2.56 -11.34
N ASP A 377 -17.99 -3.60 -12.17
CA ASP A 377 -19.25 -4.27 -12.50
C ASP A 377 -19.56 -5.32 -11.45
N ALA A 378 -20.50 -5.04 -10.55
CA ALA A 378 -20.87 -5.96 -9.49
C ALA A 378 -21.43 -7.29 -10.03
N ALA A 379 -21.89 -7.37 -11.28
CA ALA A 379 -22.35 -8.62 -11.88
C ALA A 379 -21.20 -9.56 -12.30
N ARG A 380 -19.96 -9.06 -12.39
CA ARG A 380 -18.78 -9.87 -12.76
C ARG A 380 -18.25 -10.71 -11.60
N THR A 381 -17.49 -11.73 -11.98
CA THR A 381 -16.72 -12.58 -11.06
C THR A 381 -15.38 -11.92 -10.74
N PHE A 382 -15.04 -11.88 -9.45
CA PHE A 382 -13.76 -11.40 -8.94
C PHE A 382 -12.90 -12.57 -8.45
N PRO A 383 -11.57 -12.38 -8.27
CA PRO A 383 -10.73 -13.37 -7.63
C PRO A 383 -11.24 -13.77 -6.25
N SER A 384 -11.10 -15.05 -5.91
CA SER A 384 -11.33 -15.56 -4.56
C SER A 384 -10.02 -15.55 -3.77
N PRO A 385 -10.00 -15.15 -2.50
CA PRO A 385 -8.81 -15.24 -1.66
C PRO A 385 -8.42 -16.71 -1.43
N GLU A 386 -7.15 -16.96 -1.17
CA GLU A 386 -6.68 -18.32 -0.90
C GLU A 386 -7.01 -18.71 0.55
N TYR A 387 -7.64 -19.87 0.73
CA TYR A 387 -7.85 -20.48 2.04
C TYR A 387 -6.51 -20.91 2.65
N VAL A 388 -6.24 -20.49 3.89
CA VAL A 388 -5.01 -20.86 4.61
C VAL A 388 -5.28 -21.96 5.63
N GLY A 389 -6.35 -21.84 6.41
CA GLY A 389 -6.64 -22.80 7.47
C GLY A 389 -7.48 -22.23 8.61
N ILE A 390 -7.88 -23.11 9.53
CA ILE A 390 -8.53 -22.73 10.78
C ILE A 390 -7.49 -22.13 11.73
N VAL A 391 -7.89 -21.09 12.47
CA VAL A 391 -7.04 -20.43 13.47
C VAL A 391 -7.50 -20.80 14.88
N SER A 392 -6.56 -21.25 15.71
CA SER A 392 -6.83 -21.48 17.12
C SER A 392 -7.09 -20.17 17.86
N ASN A 393 -8.03 -20.21 18.80
CA ASN A 393 -8.37 -19.06 19.62
C ASN A 393 -7.17 -18.62 20.48
N GLN A 394 -6.98 -17.31 20.59
CA GLN A 394 -5.88 -16.69 21.35
C GLN A 394 -6.32 -15.35 21.94
N ASN A 395 -5.83 -15.05 23.15
CA ASN A 395 -6.11 -13.78 23.84
C ASN A 395 -4.81 -13.06 24.21
N LEU A 396 -4.09 -12.56 23.21
CA LEU A 396 -2.84 -11.82 23.41
C LEU A 396 -3.04 -10.57 24.27
N HIS A 397 -4.19 -9.91 24.15
CA HIS A 397 -4.55 -8.73 24.94
C HIS A 397 -4.83 -9.05 26.41
N GLY A 398 -5.27 -10.26 26.71
CA GLY A 398 -5.56 -10.71 28.07
C GLY A 398 -4.35 -11.19 28.86
N TYR A 399 -3.15 -11.23 28.27
CA TYR A 399 -1.95 -11.56 29.02
C TYR A 399 -1.63 -10.47 30.04
N SER A 400 -1.22 -10.89 31.24
CA SER A 400 -0.57 -9.98 32.17
C SER A 400 0.67 -9.39 31.52
N ARG A 401 1.05 -8.18 31.94
CA ARG A 401 2.28 -7.52 31.52
C ARG A 401 3.47 -8.48 31.68
N ALA A 402 4.17 -8.74 30.59
CA ALA A 402 5.44 -9.45 30.59
C ALA A 402 6.59 -8.46 30.74
N ASP A 403 7.57 -8.78 31.57
CA ASP A 403 8.83 -8.03 31.67
C ASP A 403 9.81 -8.39 30.55
N LEU A 404 9.68 -9.61 29.99
CA LEU A 404 10.51 -10.13 28.93
C LEU A 404 9.67 -10.96 27.93
N VAL A 405 9.83 -10.69 26.65
CA VAL A 405 9.28 -11.50 25.55
C VAL A 405 10.44 -12.07 24.75
N ILE A 406 10.53 -13.40 24.65
CA ILE A 406 11.55 -14.10 23.88
C ILE A 406 10.89 -14.66 22.62
N ILE A 407 11.30 -14.15 21.45
CA ILE A 407 10.81 -14.60 20.15
C ILE A 407 11.93 -15.41 19.49
N VAL A 408 11.67 -16.69 19.23
CA VAL A 408 12.64 -17.58 18.59
C VAL A 408 11.98 -18.51 17.57
N PRO A 409 12.73 -18.95 16.54
CA PRO A 409 12.35 -20.10 15.74
C PRO A 409 12.09 -21.35 16.61
N PRO A 410 11.19 -22.25 16.19
CA PRO A 410 10.85 -23.46 16.95
C PRO A 410 12.06 -24.29 17.38
N GLU A 411 13.13 -24.32 16.58
CA GLU A 411 14.36 -25.08 16.85
C GLU A 411 15.11 -24.59 18.09
N PHE A 412 14.91 -23.32 18.49
CA PHE A 412 15.53 -22.72 19.66
C PHE A 412 14.60 -22.63 20.87
N TYR A 413 13.39 -23.18 20.79
CA TYR A 413 12.39 -23.10 21.85
C TYR A 413 12.94 -23.55 23.21
N SER A 414 13.66 -24.68 23.26
CA SER A 414 14.23 -25.18 24.52
C SER A 414 15.28 -24.24 25.13
N GLN A 415 16.01 -23.48 24.30
CA GLN A 415 17.00 -22.52 24.76
C GLN A 415 16.31 -21.23 25.24
N ALA A 416 15.25 -20.80 24.55
CA ALA A 416 14.41 -19.69 25.00
C ALA A 416 13.75 -19.99 26.36
N GLU A 417 13.21 -21.20 26.56
CA GLU A 417 12.69 -21.63 27.86
C GLU A 417 13.77 -21.61 28.95
N ARG A 418 14.97 -22.12 28.65
CA ARG A 418 16.10 -22.10 29.60
C ARG A 418 16.47 -20.67 29.98
N LEU A 419 16.51 -19.74 29.02
CA LEU A 419 16.78 -18.33 29.27
C LEU A 419 15.64 -17.69 30.08
N GLY A 420 14.38 -17.99 29.76
CA GLY A 420 13.21 -17.53 30.51
C GLY A 420 13.29 -17.94 31.99
N LYS A 421 13.53 -19.23 32.26
CA LYS A 421 13.68 -19.75 33.64
C LYS A 421 14.81 -19.10 34.42
N PHE A 422 15.89 -18.71 33.74
CA PHE A 422 16.99 -17.98 34.37
C PHE A 422 16.60 -16.55 34.77
N HIS A 423 15.70 -15.90 34.03
CA HIS A 423 15.20 -14.57 34.38
C HIS A 423 14.05 -14.61 35.41
N GLU A 424 13.41 -15.76 35.61
CA GLU A 424 12.39 -15.99 36.64
C GLU A 424 12.97 -16.26 38.04
N SER A 425 14.21 -16.77 38.12
CA SER A 425 14.93 -17.06 39.38
C SER A 425 15.70 -15.85 39.90
#